data_AF-A0A3A6SIY6-F1
#
_entry.id   AF-A0A3A6SIY6-F1
#
_cell.length_a   1.000
_cell.length_b   1.000
_cell.length_c   1.000
_cell.angle_alpha   90.00
_cell.angle_beta   90.00
_cell.angle_gamma   90.00
#
_symmetry.space_group_name_H-M   'P 1'
#
loop_
_entity.id
_entity.type
_entity.pdbx_description
1 polymer ?
#
loop_
_entity_poly.entity_id
_entity_poly.type
_entity_poly.pdbx_seq_one_letter_code
_entity_poly.pdbx_strand_id
1 'polypeptide(L)'
;MHDNIWFTYKARIQAHHRLEWLEKHSQFILVWYAILSAVLSIVTLRFPKVLGDNTDIVAAILSVALLGISLIVSNLDFRGRAIAMRRNYIALQRLYFDITTSQQLTLEQKEKYFNLLNEVENHRDIDDKISRVTQVGLTTRIPTQKEKIIVILWILLRIFTTAALYILPLIYLWIDYDCKQNF
;
A
#
# COMPACT_ATOMS: atom_id res chain seq x y z
N MET A 1 -29.07 -4.64 -8.68
CA MET A 1 -27.93 -4.50 -9.62
C MET A 1 -27.30 -3.11 -9.54
N HIS A 2 -28.07 -2.03 -9.55
CA HIS A 2 -27.59 -0.65 -9.32
C HIS A 2 -26.71 -0.54 -8.05
N ASP A 3 -27.17 -1.09 -6.91
CA ASP A 3 -26.39 -1.10 -5.67
C ASP A 3 -25.09 -1.91 -5.78
N ASN A 4 -25.05 -2.97 -6.58
CA ASN A 4 -23.84 -3.77 -6.75
C ASN A 4 -22.75 -2.96 -7.46
N ILE A 5 -23.13 -2.18 -8.48
CA ILE A 5 -22.21 -1.25 -9.15
C ILE A 5 -21.70 -0.22 -8.15
N TRP A 6 -22.58 0.27 -7.27
CA TRP A 6 -22.22 1.19 -6.20
C TRP A 6 -21.16 0.62 -5.26
N PHE A 7 -21.39 -0.58 -4.73
CA PHE A 7 -20.43 -1.27 -3.85
C PHE A 7 -19.10 -1.53 -4.56
N THR A 8 -19.14 -1.99 -5.80
CA THR A 8 -17.93 -2.29 -6.57
C THR A 8 -17.09 -1.03 -6.82
N TYR A 9 -17.69 0.08 -7.26
CA TYR A 9 -16.90 1.28 -7.53
C TYR A 9 -16.32 1.86 -6.23
N LYS A 10 -17.05 1.80 -5.11
CA LYS A 10 -16.54 2.24 -3.81
C LYS A 10 -15.41 1.35 -3.29
N ALA A 11 -15.51 0.03 -3.46
CA ALA A 11 -14.40 -0.88 -3.15
C ALA A 11 -13.16 -0.61 -4.01
N ARG A 12 -13.33 -0.29 -5.31
CA ARG A 12 -12.23 0.10 -6.20
C ARG A 12 -11.58 1.44 -5.83
N ILE A 13 -12.33 2.39 -5.28
CA ILE A 13 -11.75 3.62 -4.68
C ILE A 13 -10.83 3.26 -3.50
N GLN A 14 -11.24 2.35 -2.62
CA GLN A 14 -10.39 1.91 -1.50
C GLN A 14 -9.15 1.15 -1.99
N ALA A 15 -9.29 0.31 -3.02
CA ALA A 15 -8.16 -0.35 -3.66
C ALA A 15 -7.15 0.66 -4.24
N HIS A 16 -7.63 1.73 -4.88
CA HIS A 16 -6.81 2.82 -5.37
C HIS A 16 -6.02 3.51 -4.24
N HIS A 17 -6.69 3.88 -3.14
CA HIS A 17 -6.00 4.49 -1.98
C HIS A 17 -4.95 3.56 -1.37
N ARG A 18 -5.22 2.25 -1.32
CA ARG A 18 -4.21 1.29 -0.85
C ARG A 18 -3.00 1.24 -1.78
N LEU A 19 -3.19 1.18 -3.10
CA LEU A 19 -2.09 1.16 -4.06
C LEU A 19 -1.28 2.46 -4.00
N GLU A 20 -1.95 3.62 -3.87
CA GLU A 20 -1.29 4.91 -3.71
C GLU A 20 -0.46 4.98 -2.41
N TRP A 21 -0.98 4.45 -1.31
CA TRP A 21 -0.25 4.33 -0.06
C TRP A 21 1.01 3.45 -0.21
N LEU A 22 0.85 2.28 -0.83
CA LEU A 22 1.97 1.36 -1.07
C LEU A 22 3.05 2.01 -1.94
N GLU A 23 2.66 2.72 -3.00
CA GLU A 23 3.58 3.46 -3.86
C GLU A 23 4.35 4.52 -3.07
N LYS A 24 3.66 5.40 -2.32
CA LYS A 24 4.32 6.47 -1.57
C LYS A 24 5.31 5.93 -0.56
N HIS A 25 4.92 4.94 0.23
CA HIS A 25 5.77 4.43 1.30
C HIS A 25 6.88 3.52 0.80
N SER A 26 6.68 2.72 -0.25
CA SER A 26 7.77 1.90 -0.80
C SER A 26 8.87 2.78 -1.37
N GLN A 27 8.53 3.82 -2.13
CA GLN A 27 9.49 4.77 -2.69
C GLN A 27 10.22 5.55 -1.60
N PHE A 28 9.49 6.06 -0.62
CA PHE A 28 10.11 6.84 0.46
C PHE A 28 10.99 5.96 1.37
N ILE A 29 10.61 4.71 1.65
CA ILE A 29 11.46 3.75 2.38
C ILE A 29 12.73 3.45 1.58
N LEU A 30 12.63 3.25 0.26
CA LEU A 30 13.81 3.03 -0.58
C LEU A 30 14.79 4.20 -0.51
N VAL A 31 14.28 5.43 -0.63
CA VAL A 31 15.09 6.65 -0.49
C VAL A 31 15.69 6.76 0.91
N TRP A 32 14.91 6.46 1.95
CA TRP A 32 15.35 6.49 3.34
C TRP A 32 16.54 5.55 3.58
N TYR A 33 16.43 4.29 3.13
CA TYR A 33 17.49 3.31 3.27
C TYR A 33 18.68 3.58 2.34
N ALA A 34 18.48 4.22 1.18
CA ALA A 34 19.57 4.67 0.32
C ALA A 34 20.42 5.76 1.00
N ILE A 35 19.78 6.74 1.63
CA ILE A 35 20.48 7.79 2.40
C ILE A 35 21.26 7.15 3.56
N LEU A 36 20.64 6.25 4.32
CA LEU A 36 21.32 5.55 5.42
C LEU A 36 22.52 4.73 4.93
N SER A 37 22.39 4.02 3.81
CA SER A 37 23.49 3.26 3.22
C SER A 37 24.64 4.17 2.75
N ALA A 38 24.33 5.31 2.15
CA ALA A 38 25.33 6.29 1.72
C ALA A 38 26.06 6.92 2.93
N VAL A 39 25.33 7.31 3.97
CA VAL A 39 25.90 7.84 5.21
C VAL A 39 26.80 6.79 5.87
N LEU A 40 26.34 5.54 5.97
CA LEU A 40 27.14 4.44 6.50
C LEU A 40 28.44 4.31 5.71
N SER A 41 28.36 4.29 4.37
CA SER A 41 29.54 4.17 3.49
C SER A 41 30.55 5.32 3.66
N ILE A 42 30.10 6.53 4.00
CA ILE A 42 30.99 7.66 4.30
C ILE A 42 31.62 7.51 5.68
N VAL A 43 30.83 7.11 6.68
CA VAL A 43 31.30 6.95 8.07
C VAL A 43 32.33 5.83 8.17
N THR A 44 32.18 4.73 7.41
CA THR A 44 33.14 3.62 7.39
C THR A 44 34.53 4.03 6.90
N LEU A 45 34.64 5.06 6.06
CA LEU A 45 35.95 5.58 5.62
C LEU A 45 36.76 6.15 6.79
N ARG A 46 36.09 6.80 7.75
CA ARG A 46 36.74 7.38 8.93
C ARG A 46 36.84 6.38 10.07
N PHE A 47 35.84 5.52 10.22
CA PHE A 47 35.71 4.57 11.31
C PHE A 47 35.43 3.16 10.73
N PRO A 48 36.47 2.38 10.39
CA PRO A 48 36.30 1.12 9.66
C PRO A 48 35.60 0.02 10.47
N LYS A 49 35.48 0.16 11.79
CA LYS A 49 34.86 -0.83 12.69
C LYS A 49 33.54 -0.38 13.33
N VAL A 50 32.79 0.51 12.67
CA VAL A 50 31.53 1.07 13.23
C VAL A 50 30.52 0.00 13.57
N LEU A 51 30.36 -1.01 12.71
CA LEU A 51 29.43 -2.13 12.88
C LEU A 51 30.15 -3.44 13.27
N GLY A 52 31.40 -3.36 13.72
CA GLY A 52 32.26 -4.51 14.03
C GLY A 52 33.34 -4.77 12.95
N ASP A 53 34.04 -5.90 13.07
CA ASP A 53 35.23 -6.18 12.25
C ASP A 53 34.94 -6.37 10.74
N ASN A 54 33.70 -6.71 10.37
CA ASN A 54 33.27 -6.95 8.98
C ASN A 54 32.31 -5.86 8.46
N THR A 55 32.47 -4.61 8.93
CA THR A 55 31.56 -3.49 8.62
C THR A 55 31.45 -3.24 7.11
N ASP A 56 32.55 -3.37 6.39
CA ASP A 56 32.66 -3.23 4.93
C ASP A 56 31.83 -4.29 4.18
N ILE A 57 31.93 -5.56 4.60
CA ILE A 57 31.15 -6.66 4.03
C ILE A 57 29.66 -6.44 4.28
N VAL A 58 29.28 -6.03 5.49
CA VAL A 58 27.88 -5.76 5.85
C VAL A 58 27.32 -4.59 5.03
N ALA A 59 28.07 -3.50 4.89
CA ALA A 59 27.66 -2.36 4.08
C ALA A 59 27.48 -2.73 2.60
N ALA A 60 28.36 -3.57 2.05
CA ALA A 60 28.24 -4.08 0.69
C ALA A 60 26.97 -4.95 0.50
N ILE A 61 26.70 -5.89 1.42
CA ILE A 61 25.51 -6.73 1.38
C ILE A 61 24.23 -5.88 1.45
N LEU A 62 24.18 -4.89 2.35
CA LEU A 62 23.03 -3.98 2.47
C LEU A 62 22.79 -3.19 1.19
N SER A 63 23.86 -2.75 0.52
CA SER A 63 23.76 -2.04 -0.76
C SER A 63 23.23 -2.93 -1.88
N VAL A 64 23.70 -4.17 -1.99
CA VAL A 64 23.19 -5.15 -2.98
C VAL A 64 21.74 -5.52 -2.68
N ALA A 65 21.39 -5.74 -1.41
CA ALA A 65 20.02 -6.02 -1.00
C ALA A 65 19.08 -4.85 -1.33
N LEU A 66 19.50 -3.61 -1.07
CA LEU A 66 18.73 -2.41 -1.39
C LEU A 66 18.47 -2.30 -2.90
N LEU A 67 19.49 -2.56 -3.72
CA LEU A 67 19.33 -2.61 -5.18
C LEU A 67 18.30 -3.68 -5.58
N GLY A 68 18.42 -4.90 -5.07
CA GLY A 68 17.47 -5.99 -5.34
C GLY A 68 16.03 -5.61 -4.98
N ILE A 69 15.84 -5.03 -3.79
CA ILE A 69 14.52 -4.56 -3.34
C ILE A 69 13.99 -3.44 -4.23
N SER A 70 14.84 -2.49 -4.66
CA SER A 70 14.41 -1.41 -5.55
C SER A 70 13.87 -1.93 -6.88
N LEU A 71 14.50 -2.98 -7.44
CA LEU A 71 14.06 -3.61 -8.68
C LEU A 71 12.72 -4.31 -8.49
N ILE A 72 12.54 -5.02 -7.37
CA ILE A 72 11.26 -5.67 -7.03
C ILE A 72 10.15 -4.62 -6.92
N VAL A 73 10.37 -3.55 -6.16
CA VAL A 73 9.38 -2.47 -5.99
C VAL A 73 9.04 -1.83 -7.34
N SER A 74 10.04 -1.58 -8.19
CA SER A 74 9.82 -1.05 -9.53
C SER A 74 8.99 -2.00 -10.41
N ASN A 75 9.21 -3.30 -10.32
CA ASN A 75 8.47 -4.30 -11.10
C ASN A 75 7.04 -4.54 -10.61
N LEU A 76 6.72 -4.25 -9.34
CA LEU A 76 5.36 -4.37 -8.81
C LEU A 76 4.40 -3.28 -9.35
N ASP A 77 4.96 -2.20 -9.91
CA ASP A 77 4.27 -1.09 -10.58
C ASP A 77 3.00 -0.61 -9.85
N PHE A 78 3.13 -0.28 -8.57
CA PHE A 78 2.00 0.20 -7.77
C PHE A 78 1.41 1.48 -8.37
N ARG A 79 2.25 2.36 -8.91
CA ARG A 79 1.82 3.59 -9.60
C ARG A 79 0.95 3.30 -10.81
N GLY A 80 1.39 2.48 -11.75
CA GLY A 80 0.62 2.15 -12.96
C GLY A 80 -0.72 1.52 -12.62
N ARG A 81 -0.73 0.58 -11.67
CA ARG A 81 -1.94 -0.06 -11.14
C ARG A 81 -2.88 0.94 -10.46
N ALA A 82 -2.37 1.87 -9.67
CA ALA A 82 -3.17 2.90 -9.02
C ALA A 82 -3.84 3.82 -10.05
N ILE A 83 -3.13 4.21 -11.12
CA ILE A 83 -3.67 5.03 -12.21
C ILE A 83 -4.76 4.28 -12.98
N ALA A 84 -4.53 3.00 -13.31
CA ALA A 84 -5.51 2.16 -13.98
C ALA A 84 -6.79 2.01 -13.14
N MET A 85 -6.64 1.69 -11.86
CA MET A 85 -7.74 1.60 -10.90
C MET A 85 -8.51 2.92 -10.81
N ARG A 86 -7.80 4.06 -10.85
CA ARG A 86 -8.41 5.40 -10.85
C ARG A 86 -9.30 5.66 -12.05
N ARG A 87 -8.78 5.43 -13.25
CA ARG A 87 -9.55 5.60 -14.49
C ARG A 87 -10.79 4.72 -14.47
N ASN A 88 -10.63 3.50 -13.99
CA ASN A 88 -11.70 2.53 -13.95
C ASN A 88 -12.82 2.88 -12.95
N TYR A 89 -12.51 3.25 -11.70
CA TYR A 89 -13.58 3.61 -10.76
C TYR A 89 -14.32 4.87 -11.21
N ILE A 90 -13.66 5.82 -11.90
CA ILE A 90 -14.31 7.01 -12.47
C ILE A 90 -15.29 6.58 -13.58
N ALA A 91 -14.89 5.64 -14.44
CA ALA A 91 -15.77 5.11 -15.49
C ALA A 91 -16.96 4.35 -14.91
N LEU A 92 -16.76 3.56 -13.85
CA LEU A 92 -17.84 2.89 -13.12
C LEU A 92 -18.77 3.89 -12.42
N GLN A 93 -18.24 4.96 -11.86
CA GLN A 93 -19.03 6.01 -11.23
C GLN A 93 -19.90 6.73 -12.27
N ARG A 94 -19.37 7.02 -13.47
CA ARG A 94 -20.16 7.55 -14.59
C ARG A 94 -21.27 6.59 -14.98
N LEU A 95 -20.95 5.31 -15.19
CA LEU A 95 -21.95 4.29 -15.50
C LEU A 95 -23.04 4.20 -14.42
N TYR A 96 -22.67 4.32 -13.15
CA TYR A 96 -23.62 4.34 -12.05
C TYR A 96 -24.59 5.54 -12.14
N PHE A 97 -24.08 6.74 -12.43
CA PHE A 97 -24.93 7.93 -12.59
C PHE A 97 -25.79 7.91 -13.86
N ASP A 98 -25.33 7.25 -14.92
CA ASP A 98 -26.09 7.07 -16.16
C ASP A 98 -27.28 6.12 -15.99
N ILE A 99 -27.34 5.33 -14.90
CA ILE A 99 -28.42 4.39 -14.61
C ILE A 99 -29.44 5.06 -13.69
N THR A 100 -30.66 5.27 -14.18
CA THR A 100 -31.78 5.70 -13.34
C THR A 100 -32.16 4.59 -12.35
N THR A 101 -32.34 4.94 -11.07
CA THR A 101 -32.59 3.99 -9.95
C THR A 101 -33.78 3.03 -10.18
N SER A 102 -34.71 3.38 -11.06
CA SER A 102 -35.93 2.64 -11.37
C SER A 102 -35.88 1.80 -12.66
N GLN A 103 -34.77 1.80 -13.40
CA GLN A 103 -34.62 1.05 -14.65
C GLN A 103 -33.77 -0.22 -14.49
N GLN A 104 -34.23 -1.32 -15.08
CA GLN A 104 -33.36 -2.48 -15.28
C GLN A 104 -32.23 -2.10 -16.24
N LEU A 105 -31.00 -2.56 -15.97
CA LEU A 105 -29.87 -2.28 -16.85
C LEU A 105 -30.15 -2.84 -18.25
N THR A 106 -29.91 -2.00 -19.26
CA THR A 106 -29.89 -2.43 -20.66
C THR A 106 -28.77 -3.44 -20.90
N LEU A 107 -28.87 -4.23 -21.96
CA LEU A 107 -27.83 -5.20 -22.33
C LEU A 107 -26.47 -4.50 -22.52
N GLU A 108 -26.47 -3.36 -23.20
CA GLU A 108 -25.28 -2.53 -23.43
C GLU A 108 -24.64 -2.03 -22.12
N GLN A 109 -25.45 -1.60 -21.14
CA GLN A 109 -24.96 -1.19 -19.83
C GLN A 109 -24.34 -2.36 -19.04
N LYS A 110 -24.90 -3.57 -19.16
CA LYS A 110 -24.33 -4.78 -18.54
C LYS A 110 -23.00 -5.15 -19.18
N GLU A 111 -22.91 -5.13 -20.51
CA GLU A 111 -21.66 -5.39 -21.22
C GLU A 111 -20.59 -4.35 -20.87
N LYS A 112 -20.94 -3.06 -20.85
CA LYS A 112 -20.05 -2.00 -20.40
C LYS A 112 -19.57 -2.23 -18.97
N TYR A 113 -20.45 -2.64 -18.06
CA TYR A 113 -20.06 -2.99 -16.70
C TYR A 113 -19.06 -4.16 -16.67
N PHE A 114 -19.32 -5.26 -17.38
CA PHE A 114 -18.41 -6.41 -17.42
C PHE A 114 -17.06 -6.07 -18.06
N ASN A 115 -17.04 -5.25 -19.11
CA ASN A 115 -15.81 -4.76 -19.72
C ASN A 115 -15.00 -3.96 -18.71
N LEU A 116 -15.63 -3.01 -18.00
CA LEU A 116 -14.98 -2.27 -16.92
C LEU A 116 -14.51 -3.20 -15.79
N LEU A 117 -15.20 -4.30 -15.50
CA LEU A 117 -14.72 -5.25 -14.50
C LEU A 117 -13.42 -5.94 -14.92
N ASN A 118 -13.29 -6.28 -16.21
CA ASN A 118 -12.16 -7.01 -16.78
C ASN A 118 -10.94 -6.12 -17.11
N GLU A 119 -11.12 -4.81 -17.22
CA GLU A 119 -10.04 -3.87 -17.59
C GLU A 119 -8.91 -3.75 -16.56
N VAL A 120 -9.21 -3.99 -15.27
CA VAL A 120 -8.26 -3.76 -14.16
C VAL A 120 -8.27 -4.92 -13.19
N GLU A 121 -7.19 -5.05 -12.43
CA GLU A 121 -7.13 -6.01 -11.32
C GLU A 121 -8.30 -5.81 -10.36
N ASN A 122 -8.73 -6.91 -9.73
CA ASN A 122 -9.85 -6.85 -8.82
C ASN A 122 -9.47 -6.21 -7.48
N HIS A 123 -10.43 -5.57 -6.83
CA HIS A 123 -10.26 -5.15 -5.44
C HIS A 123 -10.14 -6.38 -4.53
N ARG A 124 -9.51 -6.24 -3.36
CA ARG A 124 -9.47 -7.30 -2.35
C ARG A 124 -10.72 -7.21 -1.47
N ASP A 125 -11.03 -8.29 -0.76
CA ASP A 125 -12.13 -8.33 0.20
C ASP A 125 -12.00 -7.26 1.29
N ILE A 126 -10.78 -6.94 1.70
CA ILE A 126 -10.53 -5.90 2.70
C ILE A 126 -10.92 -4.51 2.19
N ASP A 127 -10.79 -4.24 0.88
CA ASP A 127 -11.14 -2.94 0.31
C ASP A 127 -12.65 -2.71 0.34
N ASP A 128 -13.43 -3.76 0.03
CA ASP A 128 -14.89 -3.77 0.19
C ASP A 128 -15.29 -3.58 1.65
N LYS A 129 -14.66 -4.32 2.58
CA LYS A 129 -14.96 -4.20 4.02
C LYS A 129 -14.65 -2.79 4.54
N ILE A 130 -13.50 -2.22 4.17
CA ILE A 130 -13.15 -0.83 4.53
C ILE A 130 -14.20 0.13 3.98
N SER A 131 -14.57 -0.01 2.71
CA SER A 131 -15.60 0.83 2.10
C SER A 131 -16.94 0.75 2.85
N ARG A 132 -17.36 -0.45 3.27
CA ARG A 132 -18.62 -0.62 3.99
C ARG A 132 -18.57 -0.10 5.42
N VAL A 133 -17.44 -0.25 6.11
CA VAL A 133 -17.26 0.25 7.48
C VAL A 133 -17.17 1.77 7.55
N THR A 134 -16.60 2.40 6.52
CA THR A 134 -16.39 3.87 6.46
C THR A 134 -17.62 4.63 5.96
N GLN A 135 -18.56 3.97 5.27
CA GLN A 135 -19.76 4.61 4.74
C GLN A 135 -20.85 4.77 5.82
N VAL A 136 -21.44 5.96 5.88
CA VAL A 136 -22.63 6.25 6.70
C VAL A 136 -23.90 6.05 5.88
N GLY A 137 -24.97 5.53 6.50
CA GLY A 137 -26.31 5.45 5.89
C GLY A 137 -26.51 4.27 4.93
N LEU A 138 -25.76 3.19 5.08
CA LEU A 138 -25.95 1.96 4.31
C LEU A 138 -27.32 1.33 4.61
N THR A 139 -28.13 1.16 3.56
CA THR A 139 -29.41 0.44 3.62
C THR A 139 -29.25 -1.06 3.35
N THR A 140 -28.18 -1.45 2.64
CA THR A 140 -27.88 -2.84 2.28
C THR A 140 -26.42 -3.19 2.61
N ARG A 141 -26.13 -4.49 2.78
CA ARG A 141 -24.79 -5.05 3.11
C ARG A 141 -24.11 -4.39 4.33
N ILE A 142 -24.89 -4.14 5.38
CA ILE A 142 -24.40 -3.49 6.61
C ILE A 142 -23.24 -4.31 7.22
N PRO A 143 -22.10 -3.67 7.55
CA PRO A 143 -20.94 -4.38 8.09
C PRO A 143 -21.22 -4.94 9.47
N THR A 144 -20.83 -6.21 9.68
CA THR A 144 -20.93 -6.86 10.99
C THR A 144 -19.86 -6.35 11.96
N GLN A 145 -20.06 -6.53 13.27
CA GLN A 145 -19.06 -6.14 14.28
C GLN A 145 -17.71 -6.84 14.06
N LYS A 146 -17.73 -8.12 13.65
CA LYS A 146 -16.52 -8.87 13.30
C LYS A 146 -15.76 -8.21 12.14
N GLU A 147 -16.47 -7.78 11.10
CA GLU A 147 -15.86 -7.09 9.96
C GLU A 147 -15.24 -5.74 10.36
N LYS A 148 -15.87 -5.00 11.28
CA LYS A 148 -15.29 -3.76 11.82
C LYS A 148 -13.99 -4.03 12.55
N ILE A 149 -13.93 -5.05 13.40
CA ILE A 149 -12.71 -5.45 14.12
C ILE A 149 -11.61 -5.84 13.12
N ILE A 150 -11.92 -6.64 12.10
CA ILE A 150 -10.97 -7.04 11.06
C ILE A 150 -10.40 -5.81 10.34
N VAL A 151 -11.25 -4.84 9.98
CA VAL A 151 -10.83 -3.60 9.33
C VAL A 151 -9.89 -2.80 10.23
N ILE A 152 -10.23 -2.64 11.51
CA ILE A 152 -9.40 -1.91 12.48
C ILE A 152 -8.04 -2.61 12.64
N LEU A 153 -8.03 -3.92 12.87
CA LEU A 153 -6.79 -4.69 13.00
C LEU A 153 -5.91 -4.58 11.75
N TRP A 154 -6.51 -4.62 10.55
CA TRP A 154 -5.76 -4.46 9.31
C TRP A 154 -5.14 -3.07 9.16
N ILE A 155 -5.89 -2.01 9.52
CA ILE A 155 -5.37 -0.63 9.49
C ILE A 155 -4.22 -0.48 10.49
N LEU A 156 -4.40 -0.96 11.73
CA LEU A 156 -3.37 -0.92 12.77
C LEU A 156 -2.12 -1.68 12.35
N LEU A 157 -2.26 -2.90 11.84
CA LEU A 157 -1.14 -3.71 11.37
C LEU A 157 -0.39 -3.00 10.24
N ARG A 158 -1.10 -2.41 9.27
CA ARG A 158 -0.49 -1.67 8.16
C ARG A 158 0.29 -0.45 8.64
N ILE A 159 -0.25 0.31 9.58
CA ILE A 159 0.45 1.48 10.16
C ILE A 159 1.66 1.01 10.95
N PHE A 160 1.50 -0.02 11.78
CA PHE A 160 2.58 -0.59 12.58
C PHE A 160 3.74 -1.09 11.72
N THR A 161 3.47 -1.87 10.67
CA THR A 161 4.53 -2.38 9.79
C THR A 161 5.24 -1.26 9.05
N THR A 162 4.50 -0.25 8.58
CA THR A 162 5.09 0.93 7.92
C THR A 162 5.98 1.70 8.90
N ALA A 163 5.50 1.99 10.12
CA ALA A 163 6.27 2.69 11.15
C ALA A 163 7.50 1.89 11.60
N ALA A 164 7.38 0.58 11.75
CA ALA A 164 8.49 -0.31 12.10
C ALA A 164 9.62 -0.21 11.06
N LEU A 165 9.30 -0.21 9.76
CA LEU A 165 10.30 -0.07 8.70
C LEU A 165 11.02 1.30 8.74
N TYR A 166 10.35 2.36 9.18
CA TYR A 166 11.01 3.67 9.34
C TYR A 166 11.94 3.73 10.55
N ILE A 167 11.51 3.14 11.67
CA ILE A 167 12.15 3.31 12.97
C ILE A 167 13.25 2.27 13.20
N LEU A 168 13.18 1.09 12.56
CA LEU A 168 14.15 0.00 12.70
C LEU A 168 15.63 0.45 12.60
N PRO A 169 16.07 1.24 11.59
CA PRO A 169 17.45 1.69 11.53
C PRO A 169 17.85 2.60 12.70
N LEU A 170 16.92 3.41 13.22
CA LEU A 170 17.18 4.28 14.37
C LEU A 170 17.30 3.48 15.67
N ILE A 171 16.46 2.46 15.85
CA ILE A 171 16.56 1.54 17.00
C ILE A 171 17.91 0.83 16.97
N TYR A 172 18.33 0.34 15.80
CA TYR A 172 19.62 -0.33 15.67
C TYR A 172 20.79 0.60 16.04
N LEU A 173 20.78 1.85 15.55
CA LEU A 173 21.80 2.84 15.91
C LEU A 173 21.79 3.18 17.41
N TRP A 174 20.62 3.27 18.02
CA TRP A 174 20.49 3.56 19.45
C TRP A 174 21.04 2.42 20.32
N ILE A 175 20.72 1.16 19.98
CA ILE A 175 21.26 -0.01 20.69
C ILE A 175 22.79 -0.09 20.57
N ASP A 176 23.34 0.18 19.38
CA ASP A 176 24.80 0.21 19.18
C ASP A 176 25.49 1.30 20.00
N TYR A 177 24.87 2.49 20.10
CA TYR A 177 25.37 3.60 20.92
C TYR A 177 25.41 3.25 22.41
N ASP A 178 24.32 2.71 22.96
CA ASP A 178 24.23 2.37 24.38
C ASP A 178 25.19 1.22 24.76
N CYS A 179 25.37 0.24 23.88
CA CYS A 179 26.37 -0.83 24.10
C CYS A 179 27.79 -0.27 24.20
N LYS A 180 28.14 0.76 23.41
CA LYS A 180 29.48 1.36 23.42
C LYS A 180 29.76 2.27 24.62
N GLN A 181 28.75 2.78 25.31
CA GLN A 181 28.94 3.57 26.54
C GLN A 181 29.12 2.73 27.81
N ASN A 182 28.68 1.47 27.80
CA ASN A 182 28.71 0.58 28.97
C ASN A 182 29.99 -0.27 29.08
N PHE A 183 31.02 0.03 28.29
CA PHE A 183 32.36 -0.54 28.35
C PHE A 183 33.42 0.56 28.39
#